data_AF-A0A7L1N2H6-F1
#
_entry.id   AF-A0A7L1N2H6-F1
#
_cell.length_a   1.000
_cell.length_b   1.000
_cell.length_c   1.000
_cell.angle_alpha   90.00
_cell.angle_beta   90.00
_cell.angle_gamma   90.00
#
_symmetry.space_group_name_H-M   'P 1'
#
loop_
_entity.id
_entity.type
_entity.pdbx_description
1 polymer ?
#
loop_
_entity_poly.entity_id
_entity_poly.type
_entity_poly.pdbx_seq_one_letter_code
_entity_poly.pdbx_strand_id
1 'polypeptide(L)'
;KTMSKCYVQVTGMTCASCVANIERNLRREDGIHSILVALMAGKAEVRYNPAVIHPSAIAELIRELGFGATVMENCGEGDGVLELVVRGMTCASCVHKIESTLMKTNGVLYCSVALATNKAHVKYDPEVIGPRDVIQVIKDLGFTTSLVKKDRSASHLDHKQEIRQWKRSFVVSLVFCIPVMGLMIYMMVMDSQLSDAHAHHNMSNEEMEALHSSMFMEYQLLPGLSVMNFLSFLLCVPVQMFGGWHFYIQAYRALKHRTANMDVLIVLATSIAFVYSFIILLVAMAEKAKVNPVTFFDTPPMLFVFISLGRWLEHVAKGKTSEALARLISLQATEATIVTLGPGNVLLSEEQVDVELVQRGDIVKVIPGGKFPVDGRVIEGHSMVDESLITGEAMPVTKKPGNTVIAGSINQNGSLFISATHVGADTTLSQIVKLVEEAQTSKAPIQQFADKLSGYFVPCIVAVSVVTLFAWIVIGFVDFEIVEKYFLVSLLEQLLTEVIIRFAFQASITVLCIACPCSLGLA
;
A
#
# COMPACT_ATOMS: atom_id res chain seq x y z
N LYS A 1 10.05 46.50 7.68
CA LYS A 1 9.76 46.30 6.24
C LYS A 1 9.06 44.96 6.11
N THR A 2 7.78 44.94 5.76
CA THR A 2 7.00 43.71 5.58
C THR A 2 7.46 43.01 4.32
N MET A 3 8.23 41.94 4.47
CA MET A 3 8.67 41.08 3.38
C MET A 3 7.66 39.94 3.26
N SER A 4 7.23 39.64 2.05
CA SER A 4 6.32 38.54 1.78
C SER A 4 6.98 37.53 0.83
N LYS A 5 6.57 36.27 0.97
CA LYS A 5 7.05 35.17 0.13
C LYS A 5 5.97 34.79 -0.87
N CYS A 6 6.39 34.44 -2.08
CA CYS A 6 5.52 33.87 -3.09
C CYS A 6 6.21 32.63 -3.67
N TYR A 7 5.43 31.56 -3.82
CA TYR A 7 5.85 30.36 -4.53
C TYR A 7 5.22 30.38 -5.93
N VAL A 8 6.07 30.26 -6.94
CA VAL A 8 5.64 30.19 -8.34
C VAL A 8 6.02 28.83 -8.87
N GLN A 9 5.03 28.09 -9.39
CA GLN A 9 5.29 26.87 -10.14
C GLN A 9 5.78 27.28 -11.53
N VAL A 10 6.97 26.81 -11.92
CA VAL A 10 7.61 27.11 -13.19
C VAL A 10 7.74 25.84 -14.03
N THR A 11 7.15 25.84 -15.22
CA THR A 11 7.18 24.75 -16.19
C THR A 11 8.07 25.11 -17.39
N GLY A 12 8.72 24.10 -17.98
CA GLY A 12 9.64 24.29 -19.12
C GLY A 12 11.12 24.50 -18.75
N MET A 13 11.49 24.40 -17.46
CA MET A 13 12.90 24.37 -17.06
C MET A 13 13.51 22.99 -17.34
N THR A 14 14.60 22.93 -18.09
CA THR A 14 15.26 21.67 -18.48
C THR A 14 16.71 21.57 -18.03
N CYS A 15 17.37 22.68 -17.67
CA CYS A 15 18.77 22.67 -17.24
C CYS A 15 19.09 23.74 -16.19
N ALA A 16 20.24 23.60 -15.52
CA ALA A 16 20.76 24.58 -14.56
C ALA A 16 20.96 25.98 -15.17
N SER A 17 21.20 26.07 -16.48
CA SER A 17 21.29 27.35 -17.18
C SER A 17 19.95 28.09 -17.23
N CYS A 18 18.81 27.37 -17.31
CA CYS A 18 17.47 27.96 -17.22
C CYS A 18 17.24 28.58 -15.83
N VAL A 19 17.62 27.85 -14.78
CA VAL A 19 17.55 28.30 -13.37
C VAL A 19 18.34 29.60 -13.19
N ALA A 20 19.60 29.60 -13.62
CA ALA A 20 20.46 30.78 -13.52
C ALA A 20 19.95 31.98 -14.33
N ASN A 21 19.27 31.75 -15.47
CA ASN A 21 18.66 32.81 -16.26
C ASN A 21 17.48 33.47 -15.53
N ILE A 22 16.60 32.65 -14.94
CA ILE A 22 15.47 33.12 -14.14
C ILE A 22 15.98 33.91 -12.92
N GLU A 23 16.90 33.33 -12.14
CA GLU A 23 17.43 33.98 -10.94
C GLU A 23 18.12 35.32 -11.23
N ARG A 24 18.86 35.44 -12.34
CA ARG A 24 19.55 36.69 -12.70
C ARG A 24 18.60 37.81 -13.12
N ASN A 25 17.56 37.49 -13.89
CA ASN A 25 16.63 38.51 -14.38
C ASN A 25 15.69 39.00 -13.26
N LEU A 26 15.11 38.09 -12.48
CA LEU A 26 14.24 38.47 -11.36
C LEU A 26 14.98 39.20 -10.24
N ARG A 27 16.29 39.01 -10.08
CA ARG A 27 17.09 39.75 -9.10
C ARG A 27 17.38 41.20 -9.52
N ARG A 28 17.17 41.55 -10.80
CA ARG A 28 17.33 42.93 -11.31
C ARG A 28 16.06 43.76 -11.17
N GLU A 29 14.92 43.12 -10.95
CA GLU A 29 13.63 43.79 -10.81
C GLU A 29 13.47 44.47 -9.46
N ASP A 30 12.87 45.66 -9.47
CA ASP A 30 12.68 46.47 -8.28
C ASP A 30 11.63 45.83 -7.35
N GLY A 31 12.03 45.64 -6.08
CA GLY A 31 11.17 45.04 -5.07
C GLY A 31 11.40 43.55 -4.80
N ILE A 32 12.29 42.87 -5.54
CA ILE A 32 12.71 41.49 -5.29
C ILE A 32 14.02 41.47 -4.49
N HIS A 33 14.01 40.81 -3.33
CA HIS A 33 15.17 40.75 -2.43
C HIS A 33 16.01 39.47 -2.61
N SER A 34 15.34 38.34 -2.74
CA SER A 34 16.01 37.06 -2.98
C SER A 34 15.11 36.14 -3.79
N ILE A 35 15.74 35.35 -4.65
CA ILE A 35 15.08 34.33 -5.45
C ILE A 35 15.87 33.04 -5.35
N LEU A 36 15.16 31.92 -5.23
CA LEU A 36 15.74 30.59 -5.18
C LEU A 36 14.89 29.67 -6.04
N VAL A 37 15.49 29.07 -7.07
CA VAL A 37 14.76 28.24 -8.03
C VAL A 37 15.19 26.78 -7.89
N ALA A 38 14.23 25.91 -7.58
CA ALA A 38 14.45 24.48 -7.43
C ALA A 38 14.04 23.75 -8.73
N LEU A 39 15.03 23.39 -9.56
CA LEU A 39 14.81 22.68 -10.83
C LEU A 39 14.01 21.39 -10.64
N MET A 40 14.39 20.58 -9.64
CA MET A 40 13.79 19.25 -9.41
C MET A 40 12.31 19.32 -9.01
N ALA A 41 11.92 20.37 -8.28
CA ALA A 41 10.54 20.58 -7.86
C ALA A 41 9.71 21.38 -8.88
N GLY A 42 10.36 22.01 -9.88
CA GLY A 42 9.70 22.95 -10.79
C GLY A 42 9.13 24.18 -10.06
N LYS A 43 9.76 24.60 -8.96
CA LYS A 43 9.27 25.68 -8.08
C LYS A 43 10.29 26.81 -7.96
N ALA A 44 9.81 28.05 -7.92
CA ALA A 44 10.59 29.24 -7.62
C ALA A 44 10.06 29.90 -6.35
N GLU A 45 10.94 30.07 -5.35
CA GLU A 45 10.69 30.84 -4.14
C GLU A 45 11.18 32.27 -4.36
N VAL A 46 10.28 33.25 -4.26
CA VAL A 46 10.60 34.67 -4.44
C VAL A 46 10.24 35.44 -3.19
N ARG A 47 11.22 36.15 -2.62
CA ARG A 47 11.00 37.13 -1.54
C ARG A 47 10.89 38.51 -2.15
N TYR A 48 9.73 39.12 -1.93
CA TYR A 48 9.40 40.39 -2.54
C TYR A 48 8.77 41.34 -1.53
N ASN A 49 8.78 42.62 -1.86
CA ASN A 49 8.06 43.63 -1.11
C ASN A 49 6.65 43.78 -1.70
N PRO A 50 5.58 43.40 -0.97
CA PRO A 50 4.20 43.48 -1.46
C PRO A 50 3.73 44.91 -1.72
N ALA A 51 4.43 45.93 -1.21
CA ALA A 51 4.15 47.33 -1.52
C ALA A 51 4.66 47.77 -2.90
N VAL A 52 5.55 47.02 -3.53
CA VAL A 52 6.22 47.39 -4.80
C VAL A 52 5.80 46.47 -5.94
N ILE A 53 5.67 45.16 -5.69
CA ILE A 53 5.35 44.18 -6.73
C ILE A 53 4.35 43.15 -6.21
N HIS A 54 3.41 42.74 -7.07
CA HIS A 54 2.39 41.74 -6.74
C HIS A 54 2.82 40.33 -7.23
N PRO A 55 2.44 39.23 -6.54
CA PRO A 55 2.73 37.86 -6.96
C PRO A 55 2.39 37.53 -8.42
N SER A 56 1.28 38.06 -8.93
CA SER A 56 0.84 37.87 -10.31
C SER A 56 1.84 38.46 -11.30
N ALA A 57 2.41 39.63 -11.01
CA ALA A 57 3.42 40.28 -11.84
C ALA A 57 4.73 39.48 -11.86
N ILE A 58 5.10 38.84 -10.75
CA ILE A 58 6.28 37.95 -10.69
C ILE A 58 6.10 36.74 -11.61
N ALA A 59 4.91 36.13 -11.62
CA ALA A 59 4.62 35.03 -12.55
C ALA A 59 4.56 35.49 -14.01
N GLU A 60 4.17 36.74 -14.27
CA GLU A 60 4.17 37.33 -15.60
C GLU A 60 5.58 37.56 -16.14
N LEU A 61 6.49 38.11 -15.31
CA LEU A 61 7.91 38.25 -15.64
C LEU A 61 8.55 36.90 -16.01
N ILE A 62 8.20 35.82 -15.31
CA ILE A 62 8.69 34.48 -15.66
C ILE A 62 8.10 33.99 -16.99
N ARG A 63 6.83 34.32 -17.30
CA ARG A 63 6.21 34.07 -18.60
C ARG A 63 6.87 34.83 -19.74
N GLU A 64 7.27 36.07 -19.52
CA GLU A 64 7.99 36.88 -20.50
C GLU A 64 9.38 36.32 -20.83
N LEU A 65 10.02 35.64 -19.86
CA LEU A 65 11.27 34.90 -20.08
C LEU A 65 11.09 33.59 -20.88
N GLY A 66 9.86 33.24 -21.26
CA GLY A 66 9.53 32.06 -22.07
C GLY A 66 9.26 30.79 -21.26
N PHE A 67 9.08 30.90 -19.94
CA PHE A 67 8.74 29.76 -19.08
C PHE A 67 7.27 29.80 -18.66
N GLY A 68 6.60 28.66 -18.55
CA GLY A 68 5.24 28.65 -18.02
C GLY A 68 5.28 28.94 -16.52
N ALA A 69 4.49 29.90 -16.02
CA ALA A 69 4.50 30.25 -14.60
C ALA A 69 3.10 30.52 -14.06
N THR A 70 2.78 29.83 -12.96
CA THR A 70 1.52 29.98 -12.22
C THR A 70 1.79 30.22 -10.75
N VAL A 71 1.16 31.24 -10.17
CA VAL A 71 1.25 31.53 -8.73
C VAL A 71 0.53 30.43 -7.97
N MET A 72 1.20 29.83 -6.98
CA MET A 72 0.56 28.87 -6.08
C MET A 72 -0.13 29.65 -4.97
N GLU A 73 -1.47 29.63 -4.92
CA GLU A 73 -2.27 30.33 -3.90
C GLU A 73 -2.16 29.71 -2.48
N ASN A 74 -1.56 28.52 -2.37
CA ASN A 74 -1.30 27.89 -1.08
C ASN A 74 0.01 28.41 -0.46
N CYS A 75 -0.08 29.60 0.15
CA CYS A 75 0.96 30.20 0.99
C CYS A 75 1.32 29.41 2.27
N GLY A 76 0.88 28.16 2.42
CA GLY A 76 1.04 27.34 3.63
C GLY A 76 2.14 26.28 3.59
N GLU A 77 2.86 26.10 2.47
CA GLU A 77 3.98 25.14 2.40
C GLU A 77 5.26 25.66 3.10
N GLY A 78 5.27 26.92 3.56
CA GLY A 78 6.34 27.48 4.40
C GLY A 78 6.09 27.37 5.91
N ASP A 79 4.90 26.94 6.32
CA ASP A 79 4.57 26.79 7.74
C ASP A 79 5.20 25.48 8.25
N GLY A 80 6.16 25.60 9.17
CA GLY A 80 6.68 24.47 9.91
C GLY A 80 5.55 23.85 10.73
N VAL A 81 5.20 22.59 10.46
CA VAL A 81 4.30 21.82 11.30
C VAL A 81 5.13 21.00 12.28
N LEU A 82 4.92 21.24 13.57
CA LEU A 82 5.59 20.54 14.66
C LEU A 82 4.56 19.80 15.51
N GLU A 83 4.73 18.49 15.61
CA GLU A 83 4.01 17.65 16.56
C GLU A 83 4.91 17.30 17.75
N LEU A 84 4.47 17.67 18.95
CA LEU A 84 5.16 17.41 20.20
C LEU A 84 4.31 16.52 21.09
N VAL A 85 4.93 15.56 21.77
CA VAL A 85 4.32 14.89 22.92
C VAL A 85 4.65 15.69 24.17
N VAL A 86 3.63 16.20 24.85
CA VAL A 86 3.77 16.99 26.08
C VAL A 86 3.38 16.12 27.27
N ARG A 87 4.33 15.85 28.16
CA ARG A 87 4.12 15.10 29.41
C ARG A 87 3.97 16.07 30.58
N GLY A 88 3.09 15.72 31.52
CA GLY A 88 2.78 16.53 32.70
C GLY A 88 1.51 17.38 32.59
N MET A 89 0.74 17.26 31.50
CA MET A 89 -0.58 17.87 31.40
C MET A 89 -1.59 17.05 32.21
N THR A 90 -2.19 17.66 33.24
CA THR A 90 -3.15 16.99 34.15
C THR A 90 -4.56 17.53 34.02
N CYS A 91 -4.76 18.70 33.39
CA CYS A 91 -6.04 19.36 33.31
C CYS A 91 -6.16 20.28 32.08
N ALA A 92 -7.40 20.65 31.73
CA ALA A 92 -7.68 21.57 30.62
C ALA A 92 -7.06 22.97 30.81
N SER A 93 -6.81 23.39 32.06
CA SER A 93 -6.08 24.64 32.30
C SER A 93 -4.60 24.56 31.91
N CYS A 94 -3.96 23.39 31.96
CA CYS A 94 -2.61 23.22 31.41
C CYS A 94 -2.61 23.41 29.89
N VAL A 95 -3.63 22.86 29.20
CA VAL A 95 -3.82 22.99 27.75
C VAL A 95 -3.92 24.46 27.36
N HIS A 96 -4.87 25.20 27.97
CA HIS A 96 -5.03 26.62 27.70
C HIS A 96 -3.80 27.46 28.06
N LYS A 97 -3.06 27.10 29.12
CA LYS A 97 -1.81 27.79 29.48
C LYS A 97 -0.75 27.63 28.39
N ILE A 98 -0.59 26.42 27.85
CA ILE A 98 0.37 26.13 26.78
C ILE A 98 -0.04 26.84 25.48
N GLU A 99 -1.30 26.68 25.05
CA GLU A 99 -1.81 27.32 23.83
C GLU A 99 -1.70 28.84 23.88
N SER A 100 -2.15 29.46 24.98
CA SER A 100 -2.11 30.92 25.12
C SER A 100 -0.70 31.49 25.23
N THR A 101 0.27 30.72 25.74
CA THR A 101 1.67 31.15 25.79
C THR A 101 2.31 31.02 24.43
N LEU A 102 2.13 29.88 23.75
CA LEU A 102 2.68 29.66 22.41
C LEU A 102 2.12 30.62 21.38
N MET A 103 0.81 30.92 21.42
CA MET A 103 0.18 31.90 20.54
C MET A 103 0.67 33.35 20.77
N LYS A 104 1.24 33.66 21.95
CA LYS A 104 1.86 34.96 22.23
C LYS A 104 3.30 35.03 21.73
N THR A 105 3.93 33.90 21.50
CA THR A 105 5.31 33.85 21.03
C THR A 105 5.37 34.28 19.56
N ASN A 106 6.25 35.23 19.25
CA ASN A 106 6.45 35.69 17.87
C ASN A 106 6.88 34.52 16.98
N GLY A 107 6.18 34.35 15.85
CA GLY A 107 6.46 33.29 14.87
C GLY A 107 5.53 32.08 14.96
N VAL A 108 4.69 31.95 15.99
CA VAL A 108 3.67 30.88 16.04
C VAL A 108 2.38 31.37 15.39
N LEU A 109 1.93 30.65 14.36
CA LEU A 109 0.72 30.97 13.59
C LEU A 109 -0.53 30.30 14.19
N TYR A 110 -0.35 29.06 14.65
CA TYR A 110 -1.42 28.25 15.19
C TYR A 110 -0.87 27.25 16.19
N CYS A 111 -1.56 27.08 17.32
CA CYS A 111 -1.25 26.05 18.30
C CYS A 111 -2.54 25.38 18.77
N SER A 112 -2.55 24.05 18.77
CA SER A 112 -3.63 23.25 19.34
C SER A 112 -3.07 22.09 20.14
N VAL A 113 -3.56 21.91 21.35
CA VAL A 113 -3.08 20.88 22.28
C VAL A 113 -4.22 19.96 22.66
N ALA A 114 -4.02 18.66 22.44
CA ALA A 114 -4.98 17.62 22.74
C ALA A 114 -4.58 16.87 24.02
N LEU A 115 -5.32 17.09 25.11
CA LEU A 115 -5.11 16.40 26.39
C LEU A 115 -5.29 14.88 26.27
N ALA A 116 -6.26 14.43 25.48
CA ALA A 116 -6.58 13.01 25.33
C ALA A 116 -5.42 12.19 24.75
N THR A 117 -4.62 12.79 23.86
CA THR A 117 -3.48 12.14 23.20
C THR A 117 -2.14 12.62 23.74
N ASN A 118 -2.13 13.59 24.66
CA ASN A 118 -0.94 14.31 25.12
C ASN A 118 -0.10 14.89 23.98
N LYS A 119 -0.75 15.31 22.88
CA LYS A 119 -0.08 15.86 21.69
C LYS A 119 -0.36 17.35 21.52
N ALA A 120 0.68 18.10 21.18
CA ALA A 120 0.59 19.50 20.77
C ALA A 120 0.94 19.61 19.29
N HIS A 121 0.06 20.25 18.52
CA HIS A 121 0.23 20.54 17.11
C HIS A 121 0.45 22.04 16.93
N VAL A 122 1.65 22.41 16.49
CA VAL A 122 2.08 23.81 16.36
C VAL A 122 2.42 24.08 14.90
N LYS A 123 1.81 25.12 14.32
CA LYS A 123 2.25 25.73 13.07
C LYS A 123 3.02 26.99 13.38
N TYR A 124 4.24 27.08 12.89
CA TYR A 124 5.14 28.18 13.14
C TYR A 124 5.90 28.56 11.87
N ASP A 125 6.40 29.79 11.81
CA ASP A 125 7.29 30.25 10.76
C ASP A 125 8.74 29.85 11.12
N PRO A 126 9.38 28.93 10.37
CA PRO A 126 10.73 28.46 10.64
C PRO A 126 11.82 29.54 10.56
N GLU A 127 11.51 30.74 10.05
CA GLU A 127 12.47 31.85 9.99
C GLU A 127 12.51 32.71 11.26
N VAL A 128 11.43 32.69 12.05
CA VAL A 128 11.29 33.53 13.23
C VAL A 128 11.54 32.73 14.51
N ILE A 129 11.06 31.49 14.54
CA ILE A 129 11.19 30.61 15.70
C ILE A 129 11.50 29.19 15.23
N GLY A 130 12.39 28.50 15.93
CA GLY A 130 12.65 27.09 15.61
C GLY A 130 12.07 26.13 16.65
N PRO A 131 12.09 24.82 16.34
CA PRO A 131 11.52 23.78 17.21
C PRO A 131 12.19 23.73 18.60
N ARG A 132 13.48 24.07 18.69
CA ARG A 132 14.21 24.13 19.98
C ARG A 132 13.66 25.23 20.88
N ASP A 133 13.34 26.40 20.33
CA ASP A 133 12.81 27.53 21.09
C ASP A 133 11.39 27.22 21.58
N VAL A 134 10.56 26.60 20.74
CA VAL A 134 9.23 26.13 21.13
C VAL A 134 9.30 25.13 22.27
N ILE A 135 10.24 24.17 22.21
CA ILE A 135 10.49 23.20 23.28
C ILE A 135 10.98 23.91 24.56
N GLN A 136 11.86 24.91 24.43
CA GLN A 136 12.37 25.69 25.55
C GLN A 136 11.23 26.44 26.27
N VAL A 137 10.37 27.11 25.52
CA VAL A 137 9.19 27.83 26.06
C VAL A 137 8.28 26.88 26.84
N ILE A 138 8.07 25.65 26.36
CA ILE A 138 7.24 24.68 27.05
C ILE A 138 7.94 24.11 28.30
N LYS A 139 9.27 23.94 28.26
CA LYS A 139 10.07 23.57 29.43
C LYS A 139 10.05 24.63 30.52
N ASP A 140 10.09 25.91 30.15
CA ASP A 140 10.02 27.05 31.07
C ASP A 140 8.65 27.11 31.78
N LEU A 141 7.59 26.59 31.16
CA LEU A 141 6.27 26.42 31.76
C LEU A 141 6.19 25.24 32.75
N GLY A 142 7.24 24.41 32.83
CA GLY A 142 7.34 23.23 33.70
C GLY A 142 6.87 21.92 33.07
N PHE A 143 6.67 21.86 31.76
CA PHE A 143 6.25 20.64 31.06
C PHE A 143 7.42 19.99 30.33
N THR A 144 7.39 18.66 30.25
CA THR A 144 8.43 17.91 29.52
C THR A 144 7.91 17.57 28.12
N THR A 145 8.67 17.94 27.09
CA THR A 145 8.28 17.70 25.69
C THR A 145 9.29 16.87 24.94
N SER A 146 8.79 15.95 24.13
CA SER A 146 9.58 15.20 23.16
C SER A 146 8.95 15.33 21.77
N LEU A 147 9.76 15.40 20.74
CA LEU A 147 9.27 15.46 19.36
C LEU A 147 8.63 14.13 18.98
N VAL A 148 7.47 14.18 18.30
CA VAL A 148 6.88 12.96 17.73
C VAL A 148 7.76 12.56 16.56
N LYS A 149 8.61 11.53 16.76
CA LYS A 149 9.31 10.90 15.64
C LYS A 149 8.24 10.40 14.67
N LYS A 150 8.18 10.99 13.48
CA LYS A 150 7.34 10.47 12.41
C LYS A 150 8.02 9.18 11.98
N ASP A 151 7.58 8.03 12.50
CA ASP A 151 8.11 6.72 12.16
C ASP A 151 7.91 6.47 10.65
N ARG A 152 8.85 6.96 9.84
CA ARG A 152 8.95 6.66 8.40
C ARG A 152 9.12 5.16 8.16
N SER A 153 9.47 4.41 9.21
CA SER A 153 9.51 2.94 9.28
C SER A 153 8.13 2.27 9.37
N ALA A 154 7.07 3.00 9.74
CA ALA A 154 5.72 2.43 9.91
C ALA A 154 5.15 1.90 8.58
N SER A 155 5.33 2.63 7.47
CA SER A 155 4.87 2.20 6.14
C SER A 155 5.54 0.89 5.68
N HIS A 156 6.82 0.70 6.02
CA HIS A 156 7.55 -0.52 5.68
C HIS A 156 7.16 -1.72 6.57
N LEU A 157 6.78 -1.47 7.83
CA LEU A 157 6.24 -2.53 8.70
C LEU A 157 4.89 -3.04 8.17
N ASP A 158 4.03 -2.14 7.68
CA ASP A 158 2.71 -2.50 7.16
C ASP A 158 2.81 -3.42 5.93
N HIS A 159 3.67 -3.09 4.96
CA HIS A 159 3.87 -3.95 3.78
C HIS A 159 4.40 -5.34 4.12
N LYS A 160 5.30 -5.46 5.11
CA LYS A 160 5.81 -6.77 5.56
C LYS A 160 4.72 -7.62 6.21
N GLN A 161 3.81 -6.99 6.96
CA GLN A 161 2.68 -7.68 7.56
C GLN A 161 1.71 -8.20 6.50
N GLU A 162 1.38 -7.38 5.50
CA GLU A 162 0.52 -7.78 4.36
C GLU A 162 1.11 -8.96 3.58
N ILE A 163 2.40 -8.94 3.26
CA ILE A 163 3.08 -10.05 2.57
C ILE A 163 3.00 -11.33 3.40
N ARG A 164 3.22 -11.24 4.72
CA ARG A 164 3.14 -12.40 5.62
C ARG A 164 1.72 -12.95 5.73
N GLN A 165 0.72 -12.08 5.72
CA GLN A 165 -0.68 -12.43 5.76
C GLN A 165 -1.08 -13.25 4.52
N TRP A 166 -0.78 -12.75 3.32
CA TRP A 166 -1.05 -13.47 2.06
C TRP A 166 -0.25 -14.77 1.94
N LYS A 167 1.01 -14.78 2.39
CA LYS A 167 1.81 -16.00 2.47
C LYS A 167 1.17 -17.05 3.38
N ARG A 168 0.66 -16.66 4.55
CA ARG A 168 -0.06 -17.59 5.45
C ARG A 168 -1.33 -18.14 4.81
N SER A 169 -2.12 -17.27 4.18
CA SER A 169 -3.34 -17.69 3.45
C SER A 169 -3.02 -18.69 2.34
N PHE A 170 -1.95 -18.44 1.58
CA PHE A 170 -1.48 -19.35 0.53
C PHE A 170 -1.00 -20.68 1.09
N VAL A 171 -0.15 -20.67 2.12
CA VAL A 171 0.38 -21.92 2.73
C VAL A 171 -0.75 -22.76 3.30
N VAL A 172 -1.70 -22.15 4.02
CA VAL A 172 -2.87 -22.86 4.56
C VAL A 172 -3.68 -23.48 3.41
N SER A 173 -4.01 -22.70 2.38
CA SER A 173 -4.79 -23.20 1.23
C SER A 173 -4.04 -24.33 0.50
N LEU A 174 -2.72 -24.21 0.33
CA LEU A 174 -1.88 -25.20 -0.36
C LEU A 174 -1.81 -26.53 0.39
N VAL A 175 -1.62 -26.49 1.71
CA VAL A 175 -1.50 -27.69 2.55
C VAL A 175 -2.77 -28.54 2.49
N PHE A 176 -3.94 -27.91 2.46
CA PHE A 176 -5.23 -28.61 2.39
C PHE A 176 -5.67 -28.92 0.95
N CYS A 177 -5.22 -28.15 -0.06
CA CYS A 177 -5.54 -28.40 -1.46
C CYS A 177 -4.77 -29.61 -2.04
N ILE A 178 -3.51 -29.83 -1.66
CA ILE A 178 -2.71 -30.97 -2.17
C ILE A 178 -3.41 -32.32 -1.89
N PRO A 179 -3.90 -32.62 -0.67
CA PRO A 179 -4.65 -33.85 -0.41
C PRO A 179 -5.95 -33.96 -1.23
N VAL A 180 -6.69 -32.86 -1.41
CA VAL A 180 -7.92 -32.85 -2.22
C VAL A 180 -7.63 -33.15 -3.69
N MET A 181 -6.59 -32.51 -4.24
CA MET A 181 -6.11 -32.77 -5.60
C MET A 181 -5.62 -34.22 -5.77
N GLY A 182 -4.88 -34.74 -4.79
CA GLY A 182 -4.42 -36.14 -4.81
C GLY A 182 -5.57 -37.14 -4.80
N LEU A 183 -6.63 -36.83 -4.04
CA LEU A 183 -7.85 -37.63 -3.97
C LEU A 183 -8.65 -37.57 -5.29
N MET A 184 -8.71 -36.42 -5.96
CA MET A 184 -9.31 -36.29 -7.28
C MET A 184 -8.52 -37.07 -8.35
N ILE A 185 -7.19 -36.96 -8.36
CA ILE A 185 -6.32 -37.69 -9.28
C ILE A 185 -6.46 -39.20 -9.06
N TYR A 186 -6.55 -39.64 -7.80
CA TYR A 186 -6.79 -41.04 -7.48
C TYR A 186 -8.10 -41.56 -8.08
N MET A 187 -9.20 -40.80 -7.97
CA MET A 187 -10.49 -41.15 -8.58
C MET A 187 -10.40 -41.24 -10.10
N MET A 188 -9.81 -40.23 -10.74
CA MET A 188 -9.68 -40.19 -12.21
C MET A 188 -8.80 -41.33 -12.74
N VAL A 189 -7.73 -41.68 -12.03
CA VAL A 189 -6.85 -42.80 -12.37
C VAL A 189 -7.57 -44.13 -12.16
N MET A 190 -8.30 -44.31 -11.06
CA MET A 190 -9.05 -45.54 -10.83
C MET A 190 -10.19 -45.73 -11.82
N ASP A 191 -10.95 -44.69 -12.14
CA ASP A 191 -12.01 -44.74 -13.14
C ASP A 191 -11.46 -45.08 -14.55
N SER A 192 -10.29 -44.53 -14.91
CA SER A 192 -9.62 -44.89 -16.18
C SER A 192 -9.14 -46.34 -16.23
N GLN A 193 -8.62 -46.87 -15.12
CA GLN A 193 -8.19 -48.27 -15.02
C GLN A 193 -9.39 -49.23 -15.05
N LEU A 194 -10.53 -48.84 -14.45
CA LEU A 194 -11.76 -49.60 -14.51
C LEU A 194 -12.34 -49.61 -15.93
N SER A 195 -12.40 -48.45 -16.60
CA SER A 195 -12.88 -48.34 -17.98
C SER A 195 -12.05 -49.17 -18.98
N ASP A 196 -10.72 -49.27 -18.79
CA ASP A 196 -9.86 -50.14 -19.62
C ASP A 196 -10.06 -51.64 -19.30
N ALA A 197 -10.33 -52.00 -18.04
CA ALA A 197 -10.66 -53.37 -17.66
C ALA A 197 -12.01 -53.83 -18.24
N HIS A 198 -12.97 -52.92 -18.40
CA HIS A 198 -14.28 -53.18 -19.02
C HIS A 198 -14.20 -53.46 -20.52
N ALA A 199 -13.23 -52.88 -21.24
CA ALA A 199 -13.06 -53.14 -22.66
C ALA A 199 -12.61 -54.59 -22.96
N HIS A 200 -12.05 -55.30 -21.95
CA HIS A 200 -11.45 -56.62 -22.13
C HIS A 200 -12.25 -57.80 -21.53
N HIS A 201 -13.23 -57.57 -20.65
CA HIS A 201 -14.04 -58.65 -20.04
C HIS A 201 -15.53 -58.31 -19.98
N ASN A 202 -16.39 -59.16 -20.59
CA ASN A 202 -17.85 -59.15 -20.42
C ASN A 202 -18.21 -59.60 -18.98
N MET A 203 -18.10 -58.71 -18.02
CA MET A 203 -18.47 -58.95 -16.61
C MET A 203 -19.83 -58.30 -16.32
N SER A 204 -20.64 -58.95 -15.47
CA SER A 204 -22.00 -58.51 -15.17
C SER A 204 -22.03 -57.32 -14.19
N ASN A 205 -23.02 -56.43 -14.32
CA ASN A 205 -23.17 -55.21 -13.49
C ASN A 205 -23.25 -55.49 -11.97
N GLU A 206 -23.59 -56.71 -11.54
CA GLU A 206 -23.66 -57.10 -10.13
C GLU A 206 -22.29 -57.43 -9.53
N GLU A 207 -21.37 -58.01 -10.32
CA GLU A 207 -19.98 -58.27 -9.90
C GLU A 207 -19.15 -56.96 -9.86
N MET A 208 -19.58 -55.96 -10.65
CA MET A 208 -19.04 -54.60 -10.67
C MET A 208 -19.30 -53.85 -9.35
N GLU A 209 -20.52 -53.89 -8.80
CA GLU A 209 -20.85 -53.23 -7.52
C GLU A 209 -20.06 -53.82 -6.34
N ALA A 210 -19.82 -55.13 -6.34
CA ALA A 210 -19.06 -55.81 -5.30
C ALA A 210 -17.56 -55.45 -5.33
N LEU A 211 -16.97 -55.32 -6.53
CA LEU A 211 -15.57 -54.92 -6.68
C LEU A 211 -15.36 -53.42 -6.38
N HIS A 212 -16.31 -52.56 -6.78
CA HIS A 212 -16.32 -51.12 -6.47
C HIS A 212 -16.35 -50.87 -4.95
N SER A 213 -17.19 -51.62 -4.23
CA SER A 213 -17.32 -51.54 -2.77
C SER A 213 -16.08 -51.99 -1.97
N SER A 214 -15.13 -52.68 -2.61
CA SER A 214 -13.91 -53.21 -1.97
C SER A 214 -12.75 -52.21 -1.91
N MET A 215 -12.88 -51.05 -2.57
CA MET A 215 -11.87 -50.01 -2.54
C MET A 215 -11.97 -49.21 -1.23
N PHE A 216 -10.88 -49.15 -0.47
CA PHE A 216 -10.81 -48.52 0.86
C PHE A 216 -11.36 -47.07 0.91
N MET A 217 -11.28 -46.35 -0.21
CA MET A 217 -11.70 -44.96 -0.34
C MET A 217 -13.22 -44.78 -0.60
N GLU A 218 -13.91 -45.84 -1.00
CA GLU A 218 -15.35 -45.84 -1.27
C GLU A 218 -16.18 -46.51 -0.16
N TYR A 219 -15.52 -46.97 0.91
CA TYR A 219 -16.20 -47.56 2.04
C TYR A 219 -17.27 -46.60 2.58
N GLN A 220 -18.53 -47.03 2.56
CA GLN A 220 -19.63 -46.23 3.06
C GLN A 220 -19.59 -46.24 4.59
N LEU A 221 -19.07 -45.17 5.20
CA LEU A 221 -19.06 -44.98 6.66
C LEU A 221 -20.49 -44.94 7.23
N LEU A 222 -21.41 -44.41 6.43
CA LEU A 222 -22.86 -44.38 6.60
C LEU A 222 -23.50 -44.58 5.21
N PRO A 223 -24.71 -45.16 5.09
CA PRO A 223 -25.40 -45.25 3.81
C PRO A 223 -25.56 -43.85 3.19
N GLY A 224 -25.00 -43.64 2.00
CA GLY A 224 -24.97 -42.34 1.29
C GLY A 224 -23.73 -41.47 1.52
N LEU A 225 -22.78 -41.85 2.39
CA LEU A 225 -21.56 -41.08 2.67
C LEU A 225 -20.30 -41.91 2.39
N SER A 226 -19.64 -41.66 1.26
CA SER A 226 -18.31 -42.20 0.97
C SER A 226 -17.24 -41.54 1.83
N VAL A 227 -16.20 -42.29 2.24
CA VAL A 227 -15.01 -41.75 2.93
C VAL A 227 -14.43 -40.57 2.16
N MET A 228 -14.43 -40.68 0.84
CA MET A 228 -13.91 -39.68 -0.09
C MET A 228 -14.63 -38.33 0.03
N ASN A 229 -15.96 -38.28 -0.06
CA ASN A 229 -16.73 -37.04 0.05
C ASN A 229 -16.62 -36.43 1.45
N PHE A 230 -16.59 -37.25 2.49
CA PHE A 230 -16.39 -36.80 3.86
C PHE A 230 -15.00 -36.18 4.06
N LEU A 231 -13.95 -36.80 3.51
CA LEU A 231 -12.58 -36.30 3.60
C LEU A 231 -12.42 -35.00 2.82
N SER A 232 -12.98 -34.91 1.62
CA SER A 232 -13.01 -33.68 0.80
C SER A 232 -13.75 -32.54 1.52
N PHE A 233 -14.89 -32.81 2.16
CA PHE A 233 -15.59 -31.84 2.99
C PHE A 233 -14.73 -31.36 4.18
N LEU A 234 -14.13 -32.31 4.91
CA LEU A 234 -13.28 -32.01 6.07
C LEU A 234 -12.06 -31.16 5.71
N LEU A 235 -11.47 -31.38 4.52
CA LEU A 235 -10.34 -30.61 4.01
C LEU A 235 -10.77 -29.25 3.43
N CYS A 236 -11.98 -29.15 2.86
CA CYS A 236 -12.50 -27.91 2.28
C CYS A 236 -12.89 -26.89 3.35
N VAL A 237 -13.46 -27.31 4.48
CA VAL A 237 -13.94 -26.41 5.54
C VAL A 237 -12.83 -25.47 6.09
N PRO A 238 -11.63 -25.97 6.47
CA PRO A 238 -10.52 -25.12 6.90
C PRO A 238 -10.08 -24.13 5.82
N VAL A 239 -10.09 -24.51 4.54
CA VAL A 239 -9.69 -23.61 3.45
C VAL A 239 -10.71 -22.49 3.28
N GLN A 240 -12.00 -22.80 3.30
CA GLN A 240 -13.06 -21.79 3.21
C GLN A 240 -13.01 -20.81 4.40
N MET A 241 -12.81 -21.33 5.61
CA MET A 241 -12.83 -20.54 6.84
C MET A 241 -11.55 -19.74 7.05
N PHE A 242 -10.37 -20.34 6.92
CA PHE A 242 -9.09 -19.66 7.19
C PHE A 242 -8.48 -19.01 5.95
N GLY A 243 -8.49 -19.71 4.80
CA GLY A 243 -7.99 -19.16 3.54
C GLY A 243 -8.93 -18.10 2.96
N GLY A 244 -10.24 -18.32 3.05
CA GLY A 244 -11.26 -17.39 2.56
C GLY A 244 -11.51 -16.17 3.46
N TRP A 245 -11.13 -16.19 4.74
CA TRP A 245 -11.50 -15.16 5.73
C TRP A 245 -11.27 -13.72 5.25
N HIS A 246 -10.11 -13.49 4.62
CA HIS A 246 -9.73 -12.15 4.16
C HIS A 246 -10.56 -11.70 2.96
N PHE A 247 -10.87 -12.62 2.03
CA PHE A 247 -11.73 -12.35 0.89
C PHE A 247 -13.16 -12.04 1.34
N TYR A 248 -13.69 -12.75 2.34
CA TYR A 248 -15.01 -12.47 2.90
C TYR A 248 -15.12 -11.05 3.47
N ILE A 249 -14.12 -10.62 4.26
CA ILE A 249 -14.10 -9.26 4.83
C ILE A 249 -14.04 -8.20 3.73
N GLN A 250 -13.21 -8.41 2.71
CA GLN A 250 -13.06 -7.49 1.59
C GLN A 250 -14.32 -7.41 0.74
N ALA A 251 -14.93 -8.56 0.40
CA ALA A 251 -16.18 -8.65 -0.33
C ALA A 251 -17.33 -7.96 0.42
N TYR A 252 -17.45 -8.18 1.74
CA TYR A 252 -18.47 -7.53 2.56
C TYR A 252 -18.30 -6.01 2.59
N ARG A 253 -17.05 -5.53 2.73
CA ARG A 253 -16.75 -4.09 2.69
C ARG A 253 -17.07 -3.48 1.33
N ALA A 254 -16.72 -4.15 0.23
CA ALA A 254 -17.04 -3.70 -1.13
C ALA A 254 -18.56 -3.61 -1.35
N LEU A 255 -19.31 -4.62 -0.92
CA LEU A 255 -20.77 -4.64 -1.05
C LEU A 255 -21.43 -3.52 -0.24
N LYS A 256 -20.91 -3.22 0.97
CA LYS A 256 -21.37 -2.09 1.79
C LYS A 256 -21.20 -0.74 1.08
N HIS A 257 -20.17 -0.59 0.27
CA HIS A 257 -19.92 0.62 -0.52
C HIS A 257 -20.61 0.62 -1.90
N ARG A 258 -21.46 -0.36 -2.19
CA ARG A 258 -22.15 -0.53 -3.48
C ARG A 258 -21.20 -0.65 -4.69
N THR A 259 -20.03 -1.23 -4.47
CA THR A 259 -19.05 -1.53 -5.53
C THR A 259 -18.87 -3.05 -5.66
N ALA A 260 -18.79 -3.55 -6.89
CA ALA A 260 -18.50 -4.96 -7.16
C ALA A 260 -17.01 -5.14 -7.49
N ASN A 261 -16.27 -5.79 -6.58
CA ASN A 261 -14.84 -6.09 -6.74
C ASN A 261 -14.65 -7.56 -7.14
N MET A 262 -13.45 -7.92 -7.62
CA MET A 262 -13.09 -9.32 -7.92
C MET A 262 -13.34 -10.26 -6.73
N ASP A 263 -13.06 -9.79 -5.50
CA ASP A 263 -13.23 -10.59 -4.28
C ASP A 263 -14.70 -10.98 -4.04
N VAL A 264 -15.67 -10.16 -4.50
CA VAL A 264 -17.11 -10.47 -4.39
C VAL A 264 -17.47 -11.68 -5.24
N LEU A 265 -16.94 -11.75 -6.47
CA LEU A 265 -17.19 -12.86 -7.38
C LEU A 265 -16.60 -14.16 -6.84
N ILE A 266 -15.37 -14.09 -6.34
CA ILE A 266 -14.66 -15.24 -5.75
C ILE A 266 -15.42 -15.79 -4.54
N VAL A 267 -15.83 -14.90 -3.63
CA VAL A 267 -16.61 -15.28 -2.43
C VAL A 267 -17.96 -15.86 -2.82
N LEU A 268 -18.65 -15.29 -3.82
CA LEU A 268 -19.93 -15.81 -4.30
C LEU A 268 -19.77 -17.21 -4.89
N ALA A 269 -18.82 -17.41 -5.80
CA ALA A 269 -18.58 -18.70 -6.47
C ALA A 269 -18.22 -19.80 -5.49
N THR A 270 -17.24 -19.54 -4.62
CA THR A 270 -16.77 -20.54 -3.63
C THR A 270 -17.83 -20.86 -2.57
N SER A 271 -18.58 -19.85 -2.10
CA SER A 271 -19.64 -20.08 -1.10
C SER A 271 -20.80 -20.88 -1.69
N ILE A 272 -21.23 -20.56 -2.91
CA ILE A 272 -22.34 -21.28 -3.56
C ILE A 272 -21.92 -22.71 -3.86
N ALA A 273 -20.71 -22.95 -4.39
CA ALA A 273 -20.21 -24.30 -4.65
C ALA A 273 -20.11 -25.13 -3.36
N PHE A 274 -19.65 -24.54 -2.27
CA PHE A 274 -19.57 -25.19 -0.95
C PHE A 274 -20.97 -25.52 -0.39
N VAL A 275 -21.90 -24.55 -0.39
CA VAL A 275 -23.26 -24.75 0.12
C VAL A 275 -24.01 -25.80 -0.71
N TYR A 276 -23.90 -25.76 -2.03
CA TYR A 276 -24.50 -26.75 -2.92
C TYR A 276 -23.99 -28.17 -2.62
N SER A 277 -22.67 -28.33 -2.53
CA SER A 277 -22.05 -29.62 -2.23
C SER A 277 -22.44 -30.14 -0.83
N PHE A 278 -22.57 -29.25 0.15
CA PHE A 278 -23.05 -29.59 1.49
C PHE A 278 -24.51 -30.03 1.51
N ILE A 279 -25.40 -29.34 0.78
CA ILE A 279 -26.82 -29.71 0.69
C ILE A 279 -26.98 -31.08 0.03
N ILE A 280 -26.27 -31.35 -1.06
CA ILE A 280 -26.34 -32.64 -1.76
C ILE A 280 -25.85 -33.77 -0.87
N LEU A 281 -24.77 -33.56 -0.13
CA LEU A 281 -24.27 -34.52 0.85
C LEU A 281 -25.34 -34.83 1.91
N LEU A 282 -26.02 -33.80 2.43
CA LEU A 282 -27.07 -33.94 3.44
C LEU A 282 -28.28 -34.71 2.88
N VAL A 283 -28.73 -34.39 1.67
CA VAL A 283 -29.82 -35.12 0.99
C VAL A 283 -29.44 -36.58 0.75
N ALA A 284 -28.23 -36.86 0.26
CA ALA A 284 -27.75 -38.23 0.06
C ALA A 284 -27.70 -39.04 1.37
N MET A 285 -27.33 -38.40 2.49
CA MET A 285 -27.39 -39.00 3.82
C MET A 285 -28.84 -39.28 4.29
N ALA A 286 -29.79 -38.40 3.95
CA ALA A 286 -31.19 -38.57 4.31
C ALA A 286 -31.88 -39.68 3.51
N GLU A 287 -31.57 -39.79 2.22
CA GLU A 287 -32.15 -40.77 1.28
C GLU A 287 -31.47 -42.14 1.33
N LYS A 288 -30.32 -42.27 2.02
CA LYS A 288 -29.51 -43.51 2.06
C LYS A 288 -29.20 -44.06 0.66
N ALA A 289 -28.92 -43.15 -0.28
CA ALA A 289 -28.68 -43.53 -1.67
C ALA A 289 -27.45 -44.44 -1.80
N LYS A 290 -27.55 -45.48 -2.65
CA LYS A 290 -26.44 -46.40 -2.94
C LYS A 290 -25.35 -45.77 -3.81
N VAL A 291 -25.68 -44.73 -4.58
CA VAL A 291 -24.78 -44.07 -5.52
C VAL A 291 -24.20 -42.80 -4.92
N ASN A 292 -22.90 -42.59 -5.11
CA ASN A 292 -22.20 -41.40 -4.62
C ASN A 292 -22.62 -40.16 -5.43
N PRO A 293 -23.03 -39.06 -4.77
CA PRO A 293 -23.33 -37.82 -5.47
C PRO A 293 -22.04 -37.15 -5.96
N VAL A 294 -22.12 -36.52 -7.14
CA VAL A 294 -21.07 -35.64 -7.65
C VAL A 294 -21.07 -34.36 -6.80
N THR A 295 -19.97 -34.14 -6.07
CA THR A 295 -19.78 -32.94 -5.23
C THR A 295 -18.68 -32.06 -5.82
N PHE A 296 -18.74 -30.74 -5.53
CA PHE A 296 -17.78 -29.75 -6.03
C PHE A 296 -16.87 -29.21 -4.90
N PHE A 297 -16.56 -30.05 -3.89
CA PHE A 297 -15.72 -29.65 -2.74
C PHE A 297 -14.26 -29.38 -3.10
N ASP A 298 -13.84 -29.79 -4.29
CA ASP A 298 -12.53 -29.55 -4.90
C ASP A 298 -12.37 -28.13 -5.45
N THR A 299 -13.46 -27.52 -5.93
CA THR A 299 -13.40 -26.22 -6.60
C THR A 299 -12.96 -25.07 -5.67
N PRO A 300 -13.46 -24.91 -4.42
CA PRO A 300 -13.04 -23.79 -3.58
C PRO A 300 -11.56 -23.83 -3.16
N PRO A 301 -10.99 -24.97 -2.71
CA PRO A 301 -9.56 -25.06 -2.41
C PRO A 301 -8.66 -24.73 -3.59
N MET A 302 -9.01 -25.19 -4.80
CA MET A 302 -8.24 -24.89 -6.01
C MET A 302 -8.25 -23.38 -6.31
N LEU A 303 -9.43 -22.75 -6.30
CA LEU A 303 -9.59 -21.31 -6.54
C LEU A 303 -8.78 -20.47 -5.52
N PHE A 304 -8.90 -20.78 -4.23
CA PHE A 304 -8.18 -20.04 -3.20
C PHE A 304 -6.67 -20.18 -3.30
N VAL A 305 -6.13 -21.35 -3.67
CA VAL A 305 -4.68 -21.52 -3.87
C VAL A 305 -4.17 -20.61 -4.99
N PHE A 306 -4.81 -20.62 -6.17
CA PHE A 306 -4.35 -19.81 -7.29
C PHE A 306 -4.45 -18.31 -7.03
N ILE A 307 -5.56 -17.85 -6.44
CA ILE A 307 -5.77 -16.43 -6.17
C ILE A 307 -4.85 -15.95 -5.04
N SER A 308 -4.69 -16.73 -3.97
CA SER A 308 -3.77 -16.36 -2.88
C SER A 308 -2.30 -16.37 -3.33
N LEU A 309 -1.92 -17.26 -4.25
CA LEU A 309 -0.61 -17.24 -4.91
C LEU A 309 -0.42 -15.95 -5.72
N GLY A 310 -1.40 -15.59 -6.57
CA GLY A 310 -1.36 -14.36 -7.36
C GLY A 310 -1.19 -13.11 -6.49
N ARG A 311 -2.02 -12.97 -5.45
CA ARG A 311 -1.93 -11.88 -4.47
C ARG A 311 -0.60 -11.87 -3.72
N TRP A 312 -0.09 -13.03 -3.32
CA TRP A 312 1.20 -13.11 -2.65
C TRP A 312 2.34 -12.64 -3.56
N LEU A 313 2.36 -13.07 -4.83
CA LEU A 313 3.34 -12.61 -5.82
C LEU A 313 3.21 -11.11 -6.10
N GLU A 314 1.98 -10.60 -6.23
CA GLU A 314 1.69 -9.17 -6.42
C GLU A 314 2.29 -8.32 -5.28
N HIS A 315 2.03 -8.70 -4.02
CA HIS A 315 2.55 -7.98 -2.85
C HIS A 315 4.07 -8.16 -2.69
N VAL A 316 4.65 -9.30 -3.09
CA VAL A 316 6.11 -9.48 -3.11
C VAL A 316 6.76 -8.56 -4.14
N ALA A 317 6.17 -8.41 -5.33
CA ALA A 317 6.67 -7.49 -6.35
C ALA A 317 6.62 -6.04 -5.88
N LYS A 318 5.50 -5.61 -5.28
CA LYS A 318 5.34 -4.28 -4.64
C LYS A 318 6.30 -4.08 -3.46
N GLY A 319 6.56 -5.13 -2.68
CA GLY A 319 7.52 -5.10 -1.57
C GLY A 319 8.94 -4.76 -2.02
N LYS A 320 9.40 -5.33 -3.16
CA LYS A 320 10.74 -5.07 -3.69
C LYS A 320 10.95 -3.60 -4.09
N THR A 321 9.95 -2.94 -4.65
CA THR A 321 10.06 -1.51 -5.01
C THR A 321 10.12 -0.61 -3.76
N SER A 322 9.44 -1.01 -2.69
CA SER A 322 9.49 -0.29 -1.40
C SER A 322 10.84 -0.42 -0.68
N GLU A 323 11.58 -1.52 -0.90
CA GLU A 323 12.91 -1.71 -0.31
C GLU A 323 13.92 -0.67 -0.81
N ALA A 324 13.85 -0.29 -2.09
CA ALA A 324 14.72 0.73 -2.66
C ALA A 324 14.50 2.11 -1.99
N LEU A 325 13.24 2.48 -1.72
CA LEU A 325 12.91 3.68 -0.95
C LEU A 325 13.43 3.63 0.48
N ALA A 326 13.30 2.48 1.16
CA ALA A 326 13.81 2.31 2.51
C ALA A 326 15.33 2.51 2.58
N ARG A 327 16.08 2.08 1.56
CA ARG A 327 17.52 2.33 1.48
C ARG A 327 17.83 3.82 1.38
N LEU A 328 17.10 4.59 0.59
CA LEU A 328 17.28 6.05 0.51
C LEU A 328 17.03 6.73 1.85
N ILE A 329 15.98 6.33 2.57
CA ILE A 329 15.68 6.89 3.90
C ILE A 329 16.79 6.56 4.92
N SER A 330 17.39 5.38 4.83
CA SER A 330 18.52 4.99 5.70
C SER A 330 19.79 5.81 5.49
N LEU A 331 19.88 6.57 4.40
CA LEU A 331 20.99 7.50 4.15
C LEU A 331 20.89 8.76 5.00
N GLN A 332 19.70 9.12 5.48
CA GLN A 332 19.52 10.28 6.35
C GLN A 332 20.21 10.04 7.70
N ALA A 333 20.92 11.06 8.22
CA ALA A 333 21.47 11.00 9.57
C ALA A 333 20.37 11.21 10.60
N THR A 334 20.46 10.52 11.74
CA THR A 334 19.50 10.67 12.85
C THR A 334 19.89 11.78 13.83
N GLU A 335 21.18 12.12 13.87
CA GLU A 335 21.74 13.05 14.85
C GLU A 335 22.67 14.05 14.15
N ALA A 336 22.74 15.25 14.70
CA ALA A 336 23.57 16.35 14.25
C ALA A 336 24.32 16.97 15.44
N THR A 337 25.61 17.28 15.24
CA THR A 337 26.42 17.98 16.24
C THR A 337 26.43 19.47 15.93
N ILE A 338 25.67 20.24 16.70
CA ILE A 338 25.60 21.70 16.56
C ILE A 338 26.73 22.32 17.39
N VAL A 339 27.37 23.33 16.82
CA VAL A 339 28.48 24.06 17.44
C VAL A 339 28.13 25.53 17.55
N THR A 340 28.30 26.09 18.75
CA THR A 340 28.18 27.54 18.96
C THR A 340 29.57 28.15 18.85
N LEU A 341 29.77 29.02 17.85
CA LEU A 341 31.04 29.74 17.67
C LEU A 341 30.98 31.11 18.36
N GLY A 342 32.01 31.44 19.13
CA GLY A 342 32.19 32.76 19.74
C GLY A 342 32.87 33.76 18.79
N PRO A 343 33.03 35.03 19.21
CA PRO A 343 33.76 36.02 18.43
C PRO A 343 35.21 35.55 18.21
N GLY A 344 35.59 35.33 16.94
CA GLY A 344 36.91 34.82 16.54
C GLY A 344 36.98 33.34 16.12
N ASN A 345 35.85 32.70 15.79
CA ASN A 345 35.78 31.26 15.43
C ASN A 345 36.24 30.31 16.55
N VAL A 346 36.30 30.79 17.80
CA VAL A 346 36.60 29.94 18.95
C VAL A 346 35.34 29.17 19.34
N LEU A 347 35.50 27.86 19.47
CA LEU A 347 34.44 26.92 19.77
C LEU A 347 33.98 27.07 21.23
N LEU A 348 32.71 27.48 21.46
CA LEU A 348 32.16 27.71 22.79
C LEU A 348 31.50 26.44 23.36
N SER A 349 30.76 25.71 22.54
CA SER A 349 30.06 24.49 22.94
C SER A 349 29.77 23.58 21.74
N GLU A 350 29.79 22.27 21.98
CA GLU A 350 29.28 21.24 21.06
C GLU A 350 28.11 20.53 21.73
N GLU A 351 26.97 20.45 21.06
CA GLU A 351 25.79 19.74 21.54
C GLU A 351 25.28 18.80 20.45
N GLN A 352 25.04 17.54 20.81
CA GLN A 352 24.46 16.55 19.91
C GLN A 352 22.95 16.56 20.06
N VAL A 353 22.24 16.80 18.95
CA VAL A 353 20.78 16.81 18.90
C VAL A 353 20.23 15.99 17.75
N ASP A 354 18.96 15.64 17.85
CA ASP A 354 18.23 14.98 16.77
C ASP A 354 18.17 15.91 15.54
N VAL A 355 18.26 15.33 14.34
CA VAL A 355 18.27 16.08 13.07
C VAL A 355 17.01 16.94 12.89
N GLU A 356 15.89 16.51 13.46
CA GLU A 356 14.61 17.22 13.40
C GLU A 356 14.61 18.52 14.24
N LEU A 357 15.59 18.70 15.12
CA LEU A 357 15.74 19.90 15.96
C LEU A 357 16.70 20.94 15.35
N VAL A 358 17.38 20.61 14.25
CA VAL A 358 18.32 21.51 13.59
C VAL A 358 17.57 22.64 12.89
N GLN A 359 18.01 23.87 13.11
CA GLN A 359 17.41 25.07 12.55
C GLN A 359 18.23 25.60 11.37
N ARG A 360 17.62 26.43 10.51
CA ARG A 360 18.34 27.14 9.44
C ARG A 360 19.30 28.15 10.09
N GLY A 361 20.53 28.20 9.61
CA GLY A 361 21.59 29.05 10.16
C GLY A 361 22.45 28.39 11.24
N ASP A 362 22.02 27.25 11.80
CA ASP A 362 22.84 26.50 12.76
C ASP A 362 24.16 26.07 12.12
N ILE A 363 25.22 26.08 12.93
CA ILE A 363 26.54 25.62 12.50
C ILE A 363 26.69 24.17 12.95
N VAL A 364 26.80 23.26 11.99
CA VAL A 364 26.92 21.83 12.24
C VAL A 364 28.35 21.38 11.95
N LYS A 365 28.95 20.67 12.89
CA LYS A 365 30.27 20.04 12.74
C LYS A 365 30.08 18.60 12.26
N VAL A 366 30.68 18.29 11.12
CA VAL A 366 30.67 16.94 10.55
C VAL A 366 32.08 16.36 10.60
N ILE A 367 32.24 15.28 11.34
CA ILE A 367 33.51 14.57 11.48
C ILE A 367 33.83 13.71 10.24
N PRO A 368 35.11 13.36 10.02
CA PRO A 368 35.49 12.36 9.02
C PRO A 368 34.72 11.04 9.19
N GLY A 369 34.21 10.48 8.09
CA GLY A 369 33.32 9.31 8.07
C GLY A 369 31.86 9.58 8.44
N GLY A 370 31.53 10.79 8.90
CA GLY A 370 30.18 11.20 9.25
C GLY A 370 29.31 11.52 8.04
N LYS A 371 28.00 11.32 8.18
CA LYS A 371 27.01 11.75 7.19
C LYS A 371 26.62 13.21 7.44
N PHE A 372 26.35 13.95 6.37
CA PHE A 372 25.77 15.29 6.49
C PHE A 372 24.30 15.19 6.90
N PRO A 373 23.87 15.78 8.03
CA PRO A 373 22.49 15.67 8.50
C PRO A 373 21.51 16.58 7.75
N VAL A 374 21.99 17.73 7.25
CA VAL A 374 21.19 18.76 6.59
C VAL A 374 21.95 19.34 5.41
N ASP A 375 21.23 19.99 4.49
CA ASP A 375 21.86 20.70 3.37
C ASP A 375 22.48 22.00 3.87
N GLY A 376 23.71 22.28 3.46
CA GLY A 376 24.44 23.39 4.04
C GLY A 376 25.49 23.99 3.14
N ARG A 377 26.10 25.06 3.65
CA ARG A 377 27.26 25.72 3.02
C ARG A 377 28.46 25.60 3.94
N VAL A 378 29.60 25.16 3.40
CA VAL A 378 30.84 25.04 4.17
C VAL A 378 31.30 26.44 4.60
N ILE A 379 31.48 26.63 5.90
CA ILE A 379 32.06 27.84 6.50
C ILE A 379 33.57 27.66 6.65
N GLU A 380 33.98 26.52 7.22
CA GLU A 380 35.36 26.25 7.56
C GLU A 380 35.72 24.77 7.35
N GLY A 381 36.98 24.53 6.99
CA GLY A 381 37.55 23.22 6.72
C GLY A 381 37.68 22.92 5.22
N HIS A 382 38.40 21.85 4.92
CA HIS A 382 38.54 21.31 3.58
C HIS A 382 38.40 19.78 3.66
N SER A 383 37.59 19.21 2.77
CA SER A 383 37.46 17.75 2.71
C SER A 383 36.95 17.26 1.36
N MET A 384 37.06 15.95 1.17
CA MET A 384 36.42 15.23 0.08
C MET A 384 35.08 14.70 0.58
N VAL A 385 34.02 14.98 -0.17
CA VAL A 385 32.66 14.54 0.13
C VAL A 385 32.21 13.56 -0.93
N ASP A 386 31.77 12.38 -0.48
CA ASP A 386 31.17 11.37 -1.32
C ASP A 386 29.68 11.66 -1.50
N GLU A 387 29.31 12.01 -2.73
CA GLU A 387 27.93 12.29 -3.15
C GLU A 387 27.39 11.19 -4.09
N SER A 388 28.09 10.05 -4.20
CA SER A 388 27.80 8.98 -5.18
C SER A 388 26.41 8.39 -5.05
N LEU A 389 25.89 8.29 -3.81
CA LEU A 389 24.58 7.71 -3.53
C LEU A 389 23.40 8.59 -4.00
N ILE A 390 23.64 9.89 -4.22
CA ILE A 390 22.60 10.86 -4.58
C ILE A 390 22.81 11.36 -6.02
N THR A 391 24.02 11.75 -6.36
CA THR A 391 24.38 12.29 -7.69
C THR A 391 24.71 11.21 -8.71
N GLY A 392 25.11 10.01 -8.24
CA GLY A 392 25.61 8.93 -9.10
C GLY A 392 27.08 9.11 -9.53
N GLU A 393 27.75 10.19 -9.14
CA GLU A 393 29.16 10.42 -9.47
C GLU A 393 30.07 9.59 -8.54
N ALA A 394 30.87 8.69 -9.11
CA ALA A 394 31.67 7.74 -8.33
C ALA A 394 32.88 8.37 -7.61
N MET A 395 33.39 9.50 -8.09
CA MET A 395 34.56 10.17 -7.50
C MET A 395 34.13 11.21 -6.47
N PRO A 396 34.68 11.18 -5.25
CA PRO A 396 34.38 12.19 -4.24
C PRO A 396 34.71 13.61 -4.73
N VAL A 397 33.87 14.57 -4.36
CA VAL A 397 34.01 15.98 -4.76
C VAL A 397 34.72 16.76 -3.67
N THR A 398 35.74 17.54 -4.03
CA THR A 398 36.43 18.41 -3.07
C THR A 398 35.55 19.60 -2.67
N LYS A 399 35.33 19.79 -1.37
CA LYS A 399 34.58 20.92 -0.81
C LYS A 399 35.51 21.87 -0.08
N LYS A 400 35.41 23.16 -0.43
CA LYS A 400 36.11 24.30 0.17
C LYS A 400 35.08 25.25 0.81
N PRO A 401 35.53 26.20 1.66
CA PRO A 401 34.65 27.25 2.19
C PRO A 401 33.85 27.94 1.09
N GLY A 402 32.54 28.04 1.28
CA GLY A 402 31.60 28.61 0.31
C GLY A 402 30.96 27.61 -0.65
N ASN A 403 31.40 26.34 -0.71
CA ASN A 403 30.70 25.30 -1.47
C ASN A 403 29.47 24.76 -0.71
N THR A 404 28.50 24.24 -1.46
CA THR A 404 27.31 23.59 -0.91
C THR A 404 27.55 22.10 -0.69
N VAL A 405 26.89 21.55 0.33
CA VAL A 405 26.87 20.13 0.67
C VAL A 405 25.44 19.64 0.76
N ILE A 406 25.27 18.36 0.44
CA ILE A 406 23.97 17.68 0.33
C ILE A 406 23.79 16.76 1.55
N ALA A 407 22.59 16.73 2.11
CA ALA A 407 22.21 15.84 3.21
C ALA A 407 22.28 14.38 2.76
N GLY A 408 22.85 13.52 3.61
CA GLY A 408 23.06 12.10 3.33
C GLY A 408 24.39 11.77 2.63
N SER A 409 25.11 12.76 2.11
CA SER A 409 26.48 12.60 1.64
C SER A 409 27.43 12.22 2.78
N ILE A 410 28.56 11.59 2.45
CA ILE A 410 29.52 11.10 3.45
C ILE A 410 30.79 11.94 3.38
N ASN A 411 31.20 12.48 4.53
CA ASN A 411 32.46 13.21 4.66
C ASN A 411 33.63 12.22 4.80
N GLN A 412 34.75 12.42 4.10
CA GLN A 412 35.87 11.45 4.14
C GLN A 412 37.04 11.86 5.04
N ASN A 413 37.78 12.94 4.71
CA ASN A 413 39.16 13.12 5.22
C ASN A 413 39.32 14.14 6.36
N GLY A 414 38.37 15.06 6.54
CA GLY A 414 38.58 16.27 7.34
C GLY A 414 37.29 16.78 7.95
N SER A 415 37.36 17.38 9.15
CA SER A 415 36.17 17.95 9.79
C SER A 415 35.72 19.21 9.07
N LEU A 416 34.42 19.28 8.77
CA LEU A 416 33.82 20.43 8.12
C LEU A 416 32.81 21.09 9.05
N PHE A 417 32.85 22.43 9.10
CA PHE A 417 31.81 23.24 9.70
C PHE A 417 30.91 23.76 8.60
N ILE A 418 29.63 23.42 8.67
CA ILE A 418 28.63 23.80 7.68
C ILE A 418 27.56 24.67 8.32
N SER A 419 27.11 25.71 7.62
CA SER A 419 25.89 26.45 7.97
C SER A 419 24.70 25.74 7.36
N ALA A 420 23.70 25.40 8.16
CA ALA A 420 22.46 24.79 7.70
C ALA A 420 21.67 25.77 6.81
N THR A 421 21.38 25.36 5.58
CA THR A 421 20.58 26.14 4.62
C THR A 421 19.16 25.63 4.50
N HIS A 422 19.00 24.31 4.30
CA HIS A 422 17.72 23.62 4.23
C HIS A 422 17.72 22.47 5.23
N VAL A 423 16.63 22.33 5.98
CA VAL A 423 16.50 21.39 7.10
C VAL A 423 15.20 20.60 6.97
N GLY A 424 15.15 19.41 7.57
CA GLY A 424 13.96 18.57 7.57
C GLY A 424 13.42 18.25 6.17
N ALA A 425 12.14 18.54 5.93
CA ALA A 425 11.44 18.26 4.67
C ALA A 425 12.01 19.05 3.47
N ASP A 426 12.67 20.17 3.71
CA ASP A 426 13.22 21.03 2.66
C ASP A 426 14.58 20.56 2.14
N THR A 427 15.18 19.55 2.78
CA THR A 427 16.44 18.96 2.30
C THR A 427 16.23 18.30 0.93
N THR A 428 17.23 18.43 0.06
CA THR A 428 17.30 17.81 -1.27
C THR A 428 16.98 16.31 -1.21
N LEU A 429 17.56 15.57 -0.26
CA LEU A 429 17.25 14.15 -0.06
C LEU A 429 15.77 13.92 0.28
N SER A 430 15.18 14.74 1.17
CA SER A 430 13.76 14.62 1.52
C SER A 430 12.84 14.99 0.37
N GLN A 431 13.23 15.94 -0.48
CA GLN A 431 12.50 16.28 -1.70
C GLN A 431 12.57 15.14 -2.72
N ILE A 432 13.73 14.51 -2.90
CA ILE A 432 13.86 13.31 -3.74
C ILE A 432 12.97 12.19 -3.21
N VAL A 433 13.02 11.90 -1.90
CA VAL A 433 12.15 10.88 -1.29
C VAL A 433 10.68 11.20 -1.50
N LYS A 434 10.26 12.46 -1.29
CA LYS A 434 8.87 12.91 -1.50
C LYS A 434 8.44 12.74 -2.95
N LEU A 435 9.27 13.13 -3.92
CA LEU A 435 8.97 12.98 -5.35
C LEU A 435 8.85 11.50 -5.74
N VAL A 436 9.73 10.63 -5.24
CA VAL A 436 9.64 9.19 -5.53
C VAL A 436 8.43 8.56 -4.83
N GLU A 437 8.11 8.97 -3.60
CA GLU A 437 6.93 8.53 -2.86
C GLU A 437 5.63 8.96 -3.57
N GLU A 438 5.53 10.21 -4.02
CA GLU A 438 4.40 10.71 -4.81
C GLU A 438 4.26 9.97 -6.15
N ALA A 439 5.37 9.68 -6.82
CA ALA A 439 5.36 8.87 -8.04
C ALA A 439 4.87 7.43 -7.79
N GLN A 440 5.27 6.80 -6.67
CA GLN A 440 4.87 5.43 -6.34
C GLN A 440 3.45 5.31 -5.75
N THR A 441 2.98 6.31 -5.01
CA THR A 441 1.64 6.32 -4.40
C THR A 441 0.54 6.68 -5.41
N SER A 442 0.92 7.22 -6.57
CA SER A 442 0.00 7.31 -7.71
C SER A 442 -0.41 5.89 -8.12
N LYS A 443 -1.69 5.55 -7.89
CA LYS A 443 -2.22 4.24 -8.29
C LYS A 443 -1.92 4.03 -9.78
N ALA A 444 -1.25 2.93 -10.10
CA ALA A 444 -0.96 2.61 -11.50
C ALA A 444 -2.29 2.63 -12.29
N PRO A 445 -2.37 3.36 -13.41
CA PRO A 445 -3.61 3.53 -14.18
C PRO A 445 -4.22 2.19 -14.62
N ILE A 446 -3.40 1.15 -14.73
CA ILE A 446 -3.82 -0.21 -15.06
C ILE A 446 -4.71 -0.86 -13.98
N GLN A 447 -4.45 -0.59 -12.68
CA GLN A 447 -5.25 -1.16 -11.59
C GLN A 447 -6.66 -0.56 -11.58
N GLN A 448 -6.77 0.75 -11.83
CA GLN A 448 -8.08 1.41 -11.92
C GLN A 448 -8.92 0.87 -13.09
N PHE A 449 -8.26 0.52 -14.20
CA PHE A 449 -8.93 -0.10 -15.35
C PHE A 449 -9.43 -1.50 -15.01
N ALA A 450 -8.63 -2.32 -14.33
CA ALA A 450 -9.03 -3.66 -13.89
C ALA A 450 -10.20 -3.63 -12.88
N ASP A 451 -10.18 -2.68 -11.94
CA ASP A 451 -11.27 -2.47 -10.98
C ASP A 451 -12.56 -2.00 -11.68
N LYS A 452 -12.45 -1.10 -12.66
CA LYS A 452 -13.59 -0.63 -13.47
C LYS A 452 -14.19 -1.75 -14.32
N LEU A 453 -13.35 -2.58 -14.92
CA LEU A 453 -13.78 -3.75 -15.68
C LEU A 453 -14.53 -4.73 -14.76
N SER A 454 -13.97 -5.02 -13.59
CA SER A 454 -14.58 -5.90 -12.58
C SER A 454 -15.94 -5.38 -12.11
N GLY A 455 -16.06 -4.06 -11.93
CA GLY A 455 -17.31 -3.40 -11.53
C GLY A 455 -18.49 -3.62 -12.49
N TYR A 456 -18.22 -3.77 -13.79
CA TYR A 456 -19.25 -4.09 -14.80
C TYR A 456 -19.37 -5.60 -15.06
N PHE A 457 -18.24 -6.30 -15.06
CA PHE A 457 -18.15 -7.71 -15.39
C PHE A 457 -18.83 -8.60 -14.35
N VAL A 458 -18.63 -8.33 -13.05
CA VAL A 458 -19.20 -9.13 -11.96
C VAL A 458 -20.74 -9.12 -11.97
N PRO A 459 -21.43 -7.96 -12.01
CA PRO A 459 -22.89 -7.96 -12.12
C PRO A 459 -23.41 -8.64 -13.38
N CYS A 460 -22.69 -8.52 -14.50
CA CYS A 460 -23.07 -9.18 -15.76
C CYS A 460 -23.04 -10.70 -15.64
N ILE A 461 -21.97 -11.28 -15.08
CA ILE A 461 -21.87 -12.73 -14.86
C ILE A 461 -22.97 -13.22 -13.92
N VAL A 462 -23.20 -12.52 -12.82
CA VAL A 462 -24.25 -12.89 -11.87
C VAL A 462 -25.63 -12.86 -12.55
N ALA A 463 -25.90 -11.85 -13.38
CA ALA A 463 -27.13 -11.77 -14.16
C ALA A 463 -27.25 -12.96 -15.14
N VAL A 464 -26.18 -13.30 -15.88
CA VAL A 464 -26.18 -14.44 -16.79
C VAL A 464 -26.38 -15.75 -16.03
N SER A 465 -25.71 -15.96 -14.91
CA SER A 465 -25.86 -17.15 -14.05
C SER A 465 -27.29 -17.31 -13.54
N VAL A 466 -27.94 -16.22 -13.12
CA VAL A 466 -29.35 -16.21 -12.71
C VAL A 466 -30.28 -16.49 -13.89
N VAL A 467 -30.03 -15.89 -15.06
CA VAL A 467 -30.81 -16.17 -16.28
C VAL A 467 -30.67 -17.63 -16.70
N THR A 468 -29.47 -18.21 -16.64
CA THR A 468 -29.24 -19.63 -16.92
C THR A 468 -30.00 -20.53 -15.96
N LEU A 469 -30.03 -20.20 -14.67
CA LEU A 469 -30.80 -20.94 -13.66
C LEU A 469 -32.30 -20.94 -14.01
N PHE A 470 -32.89 -19.77 -14.28
CA PHE A 470 -34.31 -19.67 -14.62
C PHE A 470 -34.63 -20.33 -15.95
N ALA A 471 -33.79 -20.15 -16.97
CA ALA A 471 -33.98 -20.75 -18.29
C ALA A 471 -34.03 -22.29 -18.20
N TRP A 472 -33.11 -22.91 -17.46
CA TRP A 472 -33.08 -24.36 -17.31
C TRP A 472 -34.21 -24.90 -16.44
N ILE A 473 -34.67 -24.14 -15.43
CA ILE A 473 -35.89 -24.50 -14.69
C ILE A 473 -37.09 -24.52 -15.64
N VAL A 474 -37.27 -23.48 -16.46
CA VAL A 474 -38.40 -23.39 -17.39
C VAL A 474 -38.33 -24.49 -18.45
N ILE A 475 -37.18 -24.70 -19.09
CA ILE A 475 -36.98 -25.75 -20.10
C ILE A 475 -37.24 -27.13 -19.48
N GLY A 476 -36.73 -27.39 -18.28
CA GLY A 476 -36.92 -28.69 -17.62
C GLY A 476 -38.38 -28.98 -17.27
N PHE A 477 -39.20 -27.96 -17.01
CA PHE A 477 -40.65 -28.13 -16.79
C PHE A 477 -41.46 -28.24 -18.09
N VAL A 478 -40.97 -27.70 -19.21
CA VAL A 478 -41.67 -27.72 -20.51
C VAL A 478 -41.34 -28.97 -21.33
N ASP A 479 -40.06 -29.36 -21.42
CA ASP A 479 -39.57 -30.48 -22.24
C ASP A 479 -38.66 -31.41 -21.42
N PHE A 480 -39.27 -32.41 -20.75
CA PHE A 480 -38.52 -33.35 -19.90
C PHE A 480 -37.55 -34.25 -20.69
N GLU A 481 -37.84 -34.56 -21.96
CA GLU A 481 -37.02 -35.43 -22.82
C GLU A 481 -35.61 -34.87 -23.09
N ILE A 482 -35.42 -33.54 -23.05
CA ILE A 482 -34.11 -32.91 -23.29
C ILE A 482 -33.17 -33.12 -22.11
N VAL A 483 -33.70 -33.11 -20.88
CA VAL A 483 -32.93 -33.34 -19.65
C VAL A 483 -32.54 -34.81 -19.55
N GLU A 484 -33.46 -35.71 -19.90
CA GLU A 484 -33.22 -37.17 -19.94
C GLU A 484 -32.13 -37.56 -20.95
N LYS A 485 -32.05 -36.88 -22.11
CA LYS A 485 -31.04 -37.15 -23.14
C LYS A 485 -29.61 -36.77 -22.73
N TYR A 486 -29.46 -35.76 -21.87
CA TYR A 486 -28.14 -35.25 -21.43
C TYR A 486 -27.66 -35.86 -20.11
N PHE A 487 -28.57 -36.41 -19.29
CA PHE A 487 -28.22 -37.04 -18.02
C PHE A 487 -28.66 -38.51 -18.03
N LEU A 488 -27.74 -39.39 -18.45
CA LEU A 488 -27.92 -40.83 -18.50
C LEU A 488 -27.87 -41.43 -17.08
N VAL A 489 -28.81 -41.04 -16.22
CA VAL A 489 -28.99 -41.61 -14.88
C VAL A 489 -30.26 -42.44 -14.88
N SER A 490 -30.07 -43.74 -14.63
CA SER A 490 -31.13 -44.73 -14.48
C SER A 490 -32.21 -44.23 -13.54
N LEU A 491 -33.38 -43.98 -14.12
CA LEU A 491 -34.58 -43.51 -13.46
C LEU A 491 -35.15 -44.64 -12.58
N LEU A 492 -34.61 -44.82 -11.38
CA LEU A 492 -35.30 -45.54 -10.31
C LEU A 492 -35.52 -44.57 -9.15
N GLU A 493 -36.78 -44.13 -9.02
CA GLU A 493 -37.40 -43.58 -7.80
C GLU A 493 -37.06 -42.15 -7.33
N GLN A 494 -36.45 -41.28 -8.15
CA GLN A 494 -36.33 -39.85 -7.79
C GLN A 494 -37.44 -38.97 -8.38
N LEU A 495 -37.86 -37.95 -7.60
CA LEU A 495 -38.89 -37.00 -7.98
C LEU A 495 -38.41 -36.15 -9.18
N LEU A 496 -39.21 -36.11 -10.25
CA LEU A 496 -38.89 -35.41 -11.51
C LEU A 496 -38.41 -33.95 -11.32
N THR A 497 -39.00 -33.27 -10.34
CA THR A 497 -38.67 -31.89 -9.95
C THR A 497 -37.27 -31.75 -9.37
N GLU A 498 -36.78 -32.75 -8.64
CA GLU A 498 -35.48 -32.69 -7.98
C GLU A 498 -34.33 -32.77 -8.98
N VAL A 499 -34.46 -33.63 -9.99
CA VAL A 499 -33.45 -33.78 -11.06
C VAL A 499 -33.32 -32.49 -11.87
N ILE A 500 -34.44 -31.86 -12.22
CA ILE A 500 -34.47 -30.59 -12.96
C ILE A 500 -33.79 -29.47 -12.15
N ILE A 501 -34.12 -29.37 -10.87
CA ILE A 501 -33.54 -28.35 -9.99
C ILE A 501 -32.03 -28.57 -9.83
N ARG A 502 -31.59 -29.81 -9.55
CA ARG A 502 -30.16 -30.16 -9.44
C ARG A 502 -29.40 -29.77 -10.71
N PHE A 503 -29.96 -30.08 -11.89
CA PHE A 503 -29.35 -29.73 -13.17
C PHE A 503 -29.25 -28.22 -13.40
N ALA A 504 -30.33 -27.47 -13.14
CA ALA A 504 -30.34 -26.02 -13.31
C ALA A 504 -29.34 -25.32 -12.36
N PHE A 505 -29.25 -25.77 -11.10
CA PHE A 505 -28.24 -25.27 -10.16
C PHE A 505 -26.83 -25.61 -10.62
N GLN A 506 -26.57 -26.84 -11.07
CA GLN A 506 -25.27 -27.24 -11.59
C GLN A 506 -24.85 -26.37 -12.79
N ALA A 507 -25.74 -26.13 -13.76
CA ALA A 507 -25.46 -25.27 -14.91
C ALA A 507 -25.21 -23.81 -14.50
N SER A 508 -25.94 -23.30 -13.52
CA SER A 508 -25.75 -21.94 -13.01
C SER A 508 -24.42 -21.75 -12.26
N ILE A 509 -24.05 -22.74 -11.45
CA ILE A 509 -22.79 -22.76 -10.70
C ILE A 509 -21.60 -22.91 -11.65
N THR A 510 -21.68 -23.77 -12.66
CA THR A 510 -20.59 -23.93 -13.64
C THR A 510 -20.34 -22.63 -14.40
N VAL A 511 -21.38 -21.90 -14.80
CA VAL A 511 -21.23 -20.56 -15.40
C VAL A 511 -20.48 -19.62 -14.46
N LEU A 512 -20.84 -19.60 -13.17
CA LEU A 512 -20.21 -18.72 -12.19
C LEU A 512 -18.75 -19.10 -11.91
N CYS A 513 -18.45 -20.40 -11.81
CA CYS A 513 -17.11 -20.92 -11.56
C CYS A 513 -16.19 -20.74 -12.77
N ILE A 514 -16.67 -21.00 -13.99
CA ILE A 514 -15.89 -20.84 -15.23
C ILE A 514 -15.61 -19.36 -15.49
N ALA A 515 -16.56 -18.48 -15.17
CA ALA A 515 -16.40 -17.04 -15.36
C ALA A 515 -15.50 -16.39 -14.28
N CYS A 516 -15.12 -17.11 -13.22
CA CYS A 516 -14.22 -16.60 -12.18
C CYS A 516 -12.81 -16.41 -12.78
N PRO A 517 -12.32 -15.16 -12.88
CA PRO A 517 -11.11 -14.85 -13.65
C PRO A 517 -9.86 -15.11 -12.80
N CYS A 518 -9.60 -16.39 -12.52
CA CYS A 518 -8.50 -16.83 -11.64
C CYS A 518 -7.12 -16.43 -12.19
N SER A 519 -6.99 -16.38 -13.52
CA SER A 519 -5.79 -15.94 -14.22
C SER A 519 -5.63 -14.42 -14.23
N LEU A 520 -6.71 -13.65 -14.14
CA LEU A 520 -6.66 -12.18 -14.13
C LEU A 520 -6.05 -11.64 -12.83
N GLY A 521 -6.14 -12.39 -11.72
CA GLY A 521 -5.45 -12.03 -10.48
C GLY A 521 -3.95 -12.33 -10.51
N LEU A 522 -3.46 -13.04 -11.55
CA LEU A 522 -2.07 -13.46 -11.71
C LEU A 522 -1.37 -12.74 -12.89
N ALA A 523 -2.14 -12.26 -13.85
CA ALA A 523 -1.72 -11.41 -14.97
C ALA A 523 -1.66 -9.94 -14.54
#